data_AF-A0A6N7R535-F1
#
_entry.id   AF-A0A6N7R535-F1
#
_cell.length_a   1.000
_cell.length_b   1.000
_cell.length_c   1.000
_cell.angle_alpha   90.00
_cell.angle_beta   90.00
_cell.angle_gamma   90.00
#
_symmetry.space_group_name_H-M   'P 1'
#
loop_
_entity.id
_entity.type
_entity.pdbx_description
1 polymer ?
#
loop_
_entity_poly.entity_id
_entity_poly.type
_entity_poly.pdbx_seq_one_letter_code
_entity_poly.pdbx_strand_id
1 'polypeptide(L)'
;MIKRKDISIRKNAEDILNLQILSYQVEAEIIGSYGIPPLKDTVDTLQSCGETFFGYYDNEALCGAISIRVDDETLDIHRLIVHPNHFRRGIAQMLFHFIESKFKVQIIKVATGSNNTPAIHFYKKNGFQKMKEVRVNKQLSLTFFEKRIINKEEINMANNKKELSLEQQGELLETLQARFEKNMNRHEGLEWAKVQAKLEANSDKLWSLNEMERTGGEPDVVDYDKEKDEYTFYDCSAESPKGRRSVCYDREALEARKKHKPDNSAIDMATDMGIKLLTEEQYRALQEMKSVDLKTSSWVQTPSDIREQGGALFCDYRYGHVFLYHNGASSYYAARGFRGSLRV
;
A
#
# COMPACT_ATOMS: atom_id res chain seq x y z
N MET A 1 -23.29 14.92 -6.99
CA MET A 1 -22.94 14.03 -8.14
C MET A 1 -22.11 14.80 -9.15
N ILE A 2 -21.07 14.19 -9.74
CA ILE A 2 -20.22 14.82 -10.77
C ILE A 2 -20.74 14.48 -12.16
N LYS A 3 -20.87 15.48 -13.04
CA LYS A 3 -21.36 15.33 -14.42
C LYS A 3 -20.49 16.10 -15.40
N ARG A 4 -20.32 15.59 -16.63
CA ARG A 4 -19.75 16.36 -17.75
C ARG A 4 -20.66 17.56 -18.03
N LYS A 5 -20.06 18.72 -18.29
CA LYS A 5 -20.77 19.96 -18.61
C LYS A 5 -20.35 20.39 -20.02
N ASP A 6 -21.32 20.39 -20.94
CA ASP A 6 -21.09 20.86 -22.31
C ASP A 6 -21.17 22.38 -22.34
N ILE A 7 -20.02 23.02 -22.45
CA ILE A 7 -19.90 24.48 -22.48
C ILE A 7 -20.33 25.08 -23.82
N SER A 8 -20.47 24.30 -24.91
CA SER A 8 -21.04 24.83 -26.17
C SER A 8 -22.47 25.33 -26.00
N ILE A 9 -23.16 24.84 -24.96
CA ILE A 9 -24.46 25.35 -24.50
C ILE A 9 -24.22 26.61 -23.66
N ARG A 10 -24.72 27.75 -24.14
CA ARG A 10 -24.50 29.07 -23.51
C ARG A 10 -24.79 29.11 -22.02
N LYS A 11 -25.95 28.59 -21.59
CA LYS A 11 -26.36 28.53 -20.19
C LYS A 11 -25.34 27.76 -19.31
N ASN A 12 -24.76 26.69 -19.84
CA ASN A 12 -23.77 25.91 -19.10
C ASN A 12 -22.45 26.69 -18.92
N ALA A 13 -22.04 27.45 -19.95
CA ALA A 13 -20.88 28.33 -19.85
C ALA A 13 -21.15 29.50 -18.90
N GLU A 14 -22.37 30.05 -18.88
CA GLU A 14 -22.80 31.07 -17.90
C GLU A 14 -22.73 30.54 -16.46
N ASP A 15 -23.24 29.33 -16.19
CA ASP A 15 -23.15 28.70 -14.86
C ASP A 15 -21.69 28.56 -14.38
N ILE A 16 -20.81 28.12 -15.28
CA ILE A 16 -19.38 27.94 -14.99
C ILE A 16 -18.71 29.29 -14.77
N LEU A 17 -19.02 30.29 -15.61
CA LEU A 17 -18.46 31.64 -15.48
C LEU A 17 -18.87 32.27 -14.13
N ASN A 18 -20.12 32.13 -13.73
CA ASN A 18 -20.61 32.63 -12.44
C ASN A 18 -19.88 31.98 -11.27
N LEU A 19 -19.76 30.65 -11.29
CA LEU A 19 -18.98 29.91 -10.28
C LEU A 19 -17.51 30.36 -10.26
N GLN A 20 -16.92 30.53 -11.44
CA GLN A 20 -15.54 30.96 -11.63
C GLN A 20 -15.29 32.33 -10.99
N ILE A 21 -16.10 33.32 -11.34
CA ILE A 21 -15.97 34.69 -10.84
C ILE A 21 -16.02 34.69 -9.30
N LEU A 22 -16.99 34.00 -8.70
CA LEU A 22 -17.12 33.93 -7.24
C LEU A 22 -15.90 33.28 -6.56
N SER A 23 -15.36 32.21 -7.13
CA SER A 23 -14.18 31.52 -6.57
C SER A 23 -12.90 32.36 -6.72
N TYR A 24 -12.68 32.93 -7.90
CA TYR A 24 -11.45 33.68 -8.20
C TYR A 24 -11.45 35.09 -7.59
N GLN A 25 -12.60 35.66 -7.23
CA GLN A 25 -12.66 36.89 -6.42
C GLN A 25 -12.01 36.69 -5.05
N VAL A 26 -12.32 35.58 -4.37
CA VAL A 26 -11.69 35.23 -3.09
C VAL A 26 -10.18 35.03 -3.26
N GLU A 27 -9.75 34.41 -4.36
CA GLU A 27 -8.33 34.25 -4.67
C GLU A 27 -7.64 35.59 -4.95
N ALA A 28 -8.28 36.48 -5.71
CA ALA A 28 -7.75 37.80 -6.04
C ALA A 28 -7.58 38.69 -4.78
N GLU A 29 -8.49 38.60 -3.81
CA GLU A 29 -8.38 39.25 -2.50
C GLU A 29 -7.16 38.74 -1.72
N ILE A 30 -6.93 37.43 -1.71
CA ILE A 30 -5.79 36.80 -1.01
C ILE A 30 -4.46 37.18 -1.66
N ILE A 31 -4.40 37.23 -2.99
CA ILE A 31 -3.17 37.51 -3.75
C ILE A 31 -2.94 39.02 -3.91
N GLY A 32 -3.96 39.85 -3.65
CA GLY A 32 -3.93 41.30 -3.85
C GLY A 32 -3.90 41.69 -5.33
N SER A 33 -4.43 40.87 -6.23
CA SER A 33 -4.42 41.12 -7.68
C SER A 33 -5.69 40.64 -8.37
N TYR A 34 -6.47 41.58 -8.89
CA TYR A 34 -7.67 41.33 -9.70
C TYR A 34 -7.38 41.17 -11.19
N GLY A 35 -6.10 41.26 -11.59
CA GLY A 35 -5.66 41.16 -12.98
C GLY A 35 -5.57 39.73 -13.52
N ILE A 36 -6.01 38.72 -12.76
CA ILE A 36 -5.87 37.31 -13.10
C ILE A 36 -6.73 36.92 -14.33
N PRO A 37 -6.20 36.14 -15.29
CA PRO A 37 -6.92 35.81 -16.53
C PRO A 37 -8.33 35.23 -16.34
N PRO A 38 -8.60 34.33 -15.37
CA PRO A 38 -9.96 33.79 -15.17
C PRO A 38 -11.03 34.82 -14.80
N LEU A 39 -10.66 35.97 -14.21
CA LEU A 39 -11.63 37.06 -13.93
C LEU A 39 -11.97 37.89 -15.17
N LYS A 40 -11.23 37.70 -16.27
CA LYS A 40 -11.45 38.38 -17.56
C LYS A 40 -12.14 37.48 -18.58
N ASP A 41 -12.42 36.23 -18.22
CA ASP A 41 -13.16 35.33 -19.10
C ASP A 41 -14.58 35.84 -19.33
N THR A 42 -15.08 35.54 -20.52
CA THR A 42 -16.47 35.75 -20.92
C THR A 42 -17.08 34.40 -21.27
N VAL A 43 -18.39 34.38 -21.51
CA VAL A 43 -19.07 33.19 -22.02
C VAL A 43 -18.42 32.73 -23.32
N ASP A 44 -18.11 33.66 -24.22
CA ASP A 44 -17.56 33.35 -25.54
C ASP A 44 -16.11 32.82 -25.45
N THR A 45 -15.28 33.35 -24.55
CA THR A 45 -13.92 32.81 -24.33
C THR A 45 -13.94 31.43 -23.69
N LEU A 46 -14.88 31.16 -22.78
CA LEU A 46 -15.08 29.82 -22.23
C LEU A 46 -15.55 28.85 -23.32
N GLN A 47 -16.49 29.25 -24.18
CA GLN A 47 -16.98 28.39 -25.26
C GLN A 47 -15.90 28.00 -26.27
N SER A 48 -14.89 28.86 -26.44
CA SER A 48 -13.78 28.67 -27.37
C SER A 48 -12.49 28.16 -26.70
N CYS A 49 -12.50 27.85 -25.40
CA CYS A 49 -11.28 27.48 -24.68
C CYS A 49 -10.79 26.06 -24.99
N GLY A 50 -11.60 25.20 -25.61
CA GLY A 50 -11.21 23.82 -25.94
C GLY A 50 -10.92 22.93 -24.72
N GLU A 51 -11.39 23.30 -23.53
CA GLU A 51 -11.27 22.51 -22.30
C GLU A 51 -12.51 21.60 -22.13
N THR A 52 -12.33 20.44 -21.51
CA THR A 52 -13.44 19.57 -21.10
C THR A 52 -13.81 19.86 -19.65
N PHE A 53 -15.08 20.19 -19.39
CA PHE A 53 -15.56 20.54 -18.05
C PHE A 53 -16.35 19.41 -17.37
N PHE A 54 -16.13 19.28 -16.06
CA PHE A 54 -16.94 18.44 -15.16
C PHE A 54 -17.40 19.26 -13.96
N GLY A 55 -18.70 19.24 -13.67
CA GLY A 55 -19.30 19.96 -12.54
C GLY A 55 -19.72 19.02 -11.41
N TYR A 56 -19.48 19.43 -10.17
CA TYR A 56 -20.02 18.80 -8.97
C TYR A 56 -21.33 19.49 -8.57
N TYR A 57 -22.39 18.72 -8.48
CA TYR A 57 -23.73 19.19 -8.12
C TYR A 57 -24.16 18.68 -6.75
N ASP A 58 -24.68 19.56 -5.91
CA ASP A 58 -25.35 19.26 -4.64
C ASP A 58 -26.77 19.83 -4.68
N ASN A 59 -27.80 18.99 -4.57
CA ASN A 59 -29.22 19.37 -4.74
C ASN A 59 -29.47 20.29 -5.95
N GLU A 60 -28.96 19.88 -7.13
CA GLU A 60 -29.04 20.61 -8.41
C GLU A 60 -28.21 21.89 -8.51
N ALA A 61 -27.66 22.41 -7.41
CA ALA A 61 -26.75 23.54 -7.44
C ALA A 61 -25.33 23.14 -7.87
N LEU A 62 -24.73 23.90 -8.77
CA LEU A 62 -23.34 23.71 -9.20
C LEU A 62 -22.38 24.28 -8.13
N CYS A 63 -21.78 23.41 -7.33
CA CYS A 63 -20.93 23.82 -6.19
C CYS A 63 -19.44 23.75 -6.49
N GLY A 64 -19.02 23.16 -7.61
CA GLY A 64 -17.63 23.10 -8.03
C GLY A 64 -17.49 22.63 -9.47
N ALA A 65 -16.36 22.94 -10.10
CA ALA A 65 -16.04 22.51 -11.45
C ALA A 65 -14.55 22.23 -11.61
N ILE A 66 -14.21 21.29 -12.48
CA ILE A 66 -12.84 21.03 -12.91
C ILE A 66 -12.81 21.00 -14.44
N SER A 67 -11.82 21.65 -15.03
CA SER A 67 -11.60 21.64 -16.48
C SER A 67 -10.23 21.10 -16.81
N ILE A 68 -10.17 20.31 -17.89
CA ILE A 68 -8.97 19.58 -18.28
C ILE A 68 -8.75 19.63 -19.79
N ARG A 69 -7.50 19.44 -20.19
CA ARG A 69 -7.12 18.98 -21.54
C ARG A 69 -6.33 17.69 -21.42
N VAL A 70 -6.51 16.79 -22.38
CA VAL A 70 -5.79 15.51 -22.43
C VAL A 70 -5.07 15.44 -23.76
N ASP A 71 -3.78 15.15 -23.69
CA ASP A 71 -2.84 15.03 -24.81
C ASP A 71 -1.99 13.77 -24.55
N ASP A 72 -1.96 12.84 -25.50
CA ASP A 72 -1.27 11.55 -25.41
C ASP A 72 -1.48 10.86 -24.04
N GLU A 73 -0.48 10.97 -23.17
CA GLU A 73 -0.44 10.36 -21.82
C GLU A 73 -0.42 11.41 -20.70
N THR A 74 -0.68 12.68 -21.01
CA THR A 74 -0.69 13.81 -20.07
C THR A 74 -2.10 14.41 -19.96
N LEU A 75 -2.58 14.56 -18.73
CA LEU A 75 -3.75 15.37 -18.40
C LEU A 75 -3.29 16.70 -17.81
N ASP A 76 -3.70 17.82 -18.40
CA ASP A 76 -3.47 19.16 -17.88
C ASP A 76 -4.75 19.69 -17.22
N ILE A 77 -4.69 20.00 -15.91
CA ILE A 77 -5.78 20.64 -15.18
C ILE A 77 -5.68 22.14 -15.42
N HIS A 78 -6.63 22.66 -16.20
CA HIS A 78 -6.71 24.09 -16.49
C HIS A 78 -7.39 24.85 -15.36
N ARG A 79 -8.45 24.29 -14.77
CA ARG A 79 -9.24 24.96 -13.72
C ARG A 79 -9.70 23.96 -12.68
N LEU A 80 -9.63 24.34 -11.41
CA LEU A 80 -10.26 23.63 -10.30
C LEU A 80 -10.91 24.66 -9.39
N ILE A 81 -12.24 24.72 -9.47
CA ILE A 81 -13.06 25.81 -8.94
C ILE A 81 -14.05 25.22 -7.94
N VAL A 82 -14.17 25.83 -6.76
CA VAL A 82 -15.19 25.46 -5.78
C VAL A 82 -15.91 26.73 -5.35
N HIS A 83 -17.22 26.64 -5.17
CA HIS A 83 -17.99 27.77 -4.69
C HIS A 83 -17.54 28.15 -3.26
N PRO A 84 -17.30 29.43 -2.92
CA PRO A 84 -16.80 29.84 -1.60
C PRO A 84 -17.61 29.30 -0.41
N ASN A 85 -18.95 29.37 -0.49
CA ASN A 85 -19.86 28.81 0.55
C ASN A 85 -19.75 27.28 0.74
N HIS A 86 -19.07 26.58 -0.16
CA HIS A 86 -18.85 25.14 -0.13
C HIS A 86 -17.37 24.76 0.06
N PHE A 87 -16.51 25.72 0.40
CA PHE A 87 -15.12 25.45 0.76
C PHE A 87 -15.01 24.52 1.97
N ARG A 88 -13.88 23.78 2.03
CA ARG A 88 -13.55 22.81 3.09
C ARG A 88 -14.53 21.64 3.25
N ARG A 89 -15.40 21.41 2.25
CA ARG A 89 -16.32 20.26 2.19
C ARG A 89 -15.81 19.09 1.33
N GLY A 90 -14.53 19.11 0.92
CA GLY A 90 -13.93 18.04 0.12
C GLY A 90 -14.28 18.03 -1.37
N ILE A 91 -15.04 19.01 -1.89
CA ILE A 91 -15.47 19.05 -3.31
C ILE A 91 -14.28 19.02 -4.28
N ALA A 92 -13.23 19.80 -4.03
CA ALA A 92 -12.02 19.81 -4.85
C ALA A 92 -11.36 18.42 -4.90
N GLN A 93 -11.34 17.71 -3.75
CA GLN A 93 -10.81 16.35 -3.65
C GLN A 93 -11.64 15.37 -4.49
N MET A 94 -12.97 15.47 -4.41
CA MET A 94 -13.88 14.61 -5.18
C MET A 94 -13.75 14.84 -6.69
N LEU A 95 -13.65 16.10 -7.12
CA LEU A 95 -13.43 16.46 -8.53
C LEU A 95 -12.08 15.94 -9.04
N PHE A 96 -11.02 16.09 -8.24
CA PHE A 96 -9.69 15.59 -8.58
C PHE A 96 -9.68 14.05 -8.68
N HIS A 97 -10.16 13.32 -7.68
CA HIS A 97 -10.25 11.86 -7.73
C HIS A 97 -11.10 11.36 -8.91
N PHE A 98 -12.14 12.10 -9.27
CA PHE A 98 -12.97 11.76 -10.41
C PHE A 98 -12.18 11.82 -11.72
N ILE A 99 -11.41 12.88 -11.98
CA ILE A 99 -10.60 12.93 -13.21
C ILE A 99 -9.45 11.92 -13.18
N GLU A 100 -8.82 11.72 -12.01
CA GLU A 100 -7.73 10.76 -11.81
C GLU A 100 -8.18 9.32 -12.08
N SER A 101 -9.40 8.96 -11.67
CA SER A 101 -9.96 7.63 -11.93
C SER A 101 -10.56 7.47 -13.33
N LYS A 102 -11.05 8.56 -13.94
CA LYS A 102 -11.74 8.52 -15.23
C LYS A 102 -10.78 8.44 -16.42
N PHE A 103 -9.62 9.08 -16.32
CA PHE A 103 -8.66 9.17 -17.43
C PHE A 103 -7.44 8.31 -17.16
N LYS A 104 -7.08 7.46 -18.14
CA LYS A 104 -5.86 6.67 -18.10
C LYS A 104 -4.72 7.51 -18.69
N VAL A 105 -3.95 8.17 -17.81
CA VAL A 105 -2.82 9.03 -18.17
C VAL A 105 -1.63 8.68 -17.27
N GLN A 106 -0.41 8.90 -17.75
CA GLN A 106 0.81 8.69 -16.96
C GLN A 106 1.17 9.93 -16.13
N ILE A 107 0.76 11.12 -16.58
CA ILE A 107 1.14 12.38 -15.93
C ILE A 107 -0.09 13.28 -15.80
N ILE A 108 -0.25 13.88 -14.62
CA ILE A 108 -1.17 15.01 -14.40
C ILE A 108 -0.36 16.26 -14.12
N LYS A 109 -0.63 17.33 -14.87
CA LYS A 109 0.01 18.65 -14.72
C LYS A 109 -1.02 19.68 -14.28
N VAL A 110 -0.54 20.69 -13.56
CA VAL A 110 -1.35 21.86 -13.19
C VAL A 110 -0.45 23.05 -12.91
N ALA A 111 -0.95 24.24 -13.25
CA ALA A 111 -0.34 25.51 -12.85
C ALA A 111 -1.29 26.27 -11.91
N THR A 112 -0.74 26.90 -10.88
CA THR A 112 -1.50 27.75 -9.94
C THR A 112 -0.70 28.99 -9.57
N GLY A 113 -1.35 30.07 -9.16
CA GLY A 113 -0.67 31.24 -8.62
C GLY A 113 0.24 30.86 -7.45
N SER A 114 1.49 31.33 -7.43
CA SER A 114 2.45 30.97 -6.37
C SER A 114 2.05 31.47 -4.98
N ASN A 115 1.20 32.50 -4.92
CA ASN A 115 0.65 33.02 -3.68
C ASN A 115 -0.66 32.32 -3.26
N ASN A 116 -1.18 31.39 -4.07
CA ASN A 116 -2.36 30.58 -3.75
C ASN A 116 -1.94 29.42 -2.83
N THR A 117 -1.64 29.75 -1.57
CA THR A 117 -1.25 28.79 -0.52
C THR A 117 -2.24 27.63 -0.38
N PRO A 118 -3.58 27.83 -0.41
CA PRO A 118 -4.55 26.73 -0.38
C PRO A 118 -4.39 25.73 -1.53
N ALA A 119 -4.24 26.20 -2.77
CA ALA A 119 -4.06 25.32 -3.93
C ALA A 119 -2.71 24.59 -3.89
N ILE A 120 -1.63 25.28 -3.52
CA ILE A 120 -0.30 24.66 -3.35
C ILE A 120 -0.34 23.53 -2.32
N HIS A 121 -0.99 23.76 -1.19
CA HIS A 121 -1.15 22.73 -0.16
C HIS A 121 -1.99 21.55 -0.67
N PHE A 122 -3.09 21.84 -1.37
CA PHE A 122 -3.94 20.82 -1.98
C PHE A 122 -3.17 19.91 -2.94
N TYR A 123 -2.40 20.48 -3.88
CA TYR A 123 -1.64 19.70 -4.86
C TYR A 123 -0.53 18.88 -4.19
N LYS A 124 0.24 19.47 -3.27
CA LYS A 124 1.26 18.72 -2.52
C LYS A 124 0.67 17.55 -1.73
N LYS A 125 -0.44 17.78 -1.03
CA LYS A 125 -1.15 16.73 -0.28
C LYS A 125 -1.64 15.60 -1.21
N ASN A 126 -1.95 15.91 -2.46
CA ASN A 126 -2.39 14.96 -3.47
C ASN A 126 -1.24 14.30 -4.25
N GLY A 127 0.01 14.43 -3.78
CA GLY A 127 1.18 13.77 -4.35
C GLY A 127 1.79 14.48 -5.56
N PHE A 128 1.39 15.73 -5.83
CA PHE A 128 2.06 16.53 -6.86
C PHE A 128 3.40 17.05 -6.34
N GLN A 129 4.40 17.05 -7.22
CA GLN A 129 5.71 17.61 -7.01
C GLN A 129 5.81 18.99 -7.67
N LYS A 130 6.41 19.97 -6.98
CA LYS A 130 6.67 21.30 -7.54
C LYS A 130 7.80 21.17 -8.56
N MET A 131 7.55 21.58 -9.80
CA MET A 131 8.53 21.49 -10.88
C MET A 131 9.33 22.78 -11.00
N LYS A 132 8.63 23.90 -11.20
CA LYS A 132 9.24 25.21 -11.38
C LYS A 132 8.28 26.32 -11.02
N GLU A 133 8.83 27.51 -10.86
CA GLU A 133 8.07 28.74 -10.67
C GLU A 133 8.46 29.74 -11.76
N VAL A 134 7.47 30.38 -12.38
CA VAL A 134 7.66 31.32 -13.48
C VAL A 134 6.97 32.63 -13.13
N ARG A 135 7.71 33.75 -13.20
CA ARG A 135 7.15 35.08 -13.00
C ARG A 135 6.49 35.55 -14.31
N VAL A 136 5.18 35.79 -14.27
CA VAL A 136 4.41 36.26 -15.42
C VAL A 136 4.48 37.79 -15.53
N ASN A 137 4.38 38.49 -14.41
CA ASN A 137 4.56 39.95 -14.35
C ASN A 137 5.03 40.38 -12.94
N LYS A 138 5.04 41.69 -12.66
CA LYS A 138 5.51 42.22 -11.35
C LYS A 138 4.73 41.66 -10.16
N GLN A 139 3.45 41.33 -10.32
CA GLN A 139 2.51 40.95 -9.27
C GLN A 139 2.06 39.48 -9.32
N LEU A 140 2.34 38.76 -10.41
CA LEU A 140 1.89 37.38 -10.63
C LEU A 140 3.07 36.45 -10.95
N SER A 141 3.25 35.43 -10.13
CA SER A 141 4.05 34.24 -10.44
C SER A 141 3.17 32.99 -10.43
N LEU A 142 3.51 32.02 -11.27
CA LEU A 142 2.85 30.73 -11.39
C LEU A 142 3.80 29.63 -10.94
N THR A 143 3.30 28.74 -10.10
CA THR A 143 3.99 27.49 -9.74
C THR A 143 3.40 26.34 -10.55
N PHE A 144 4.26 25.59 -11.22
CA PHE A 144 3.92 24.41 -11.99
C PHE A 144 4.14 23.15 -11.15
N PHE A 145 3.16 22.27 -11.20
CA PHE A 145 3.14 21.00 -10.48
C PHE A 145 2.93 19.84 -11.45
N GLU A 146 3.53 18.71 -11.11
CA GLU A 146 3.38 17.44 -11.83
C GLU A 146 3.12 16.31 -10.85
N LYS A 147 2.19 15.40 -11.20
CA LYS A 147 1.99 14.12 -10.52
C LYS A 147 2.15 13.02 -11.56
N ARG A 148 3.09 12.11 -11.32
CA ARG A 148 3.19 10.86 -12.09
C ARG A 148 2.16 9.88 -11.54
N ILE A 149 1.27 9.42 -12.41
CA ILE A 149 0.31 8.37 -12.13
C ILE A 149 1.04 7.05 -12.40
N ILE A 150 1.48 6.43 -11.32
CA ILE A 150 1.99 5.06 -11.40
C ILE A 150 0.76 4.18 -11.60
N ASN A 151 0.65 3.53 -12.75
CA ASN A 151 -0.49 2.68 -13.05
C ASN A 151 -0.56 1.58 -11.98
N LYS A 152 -1.74 1.35 -11.40
CA LYS A 152 -1.95 0.22 -10.48
C LYS A 152 -1.62 -1.12 -11.17
N GLU A 153 -1.72 -1.21 -12.49
CA GLU A 153 -1.29 -2.36 -13.28
C GLU A 153 0.24 -2.50 -13.31
N GLU A 154 1.00 -1.40 -13.36
CA GLU A 154 2.47 -1.42 -13.24
C GLU A 154 2.92 -1.67 -11.80
N ILE A 155 2.19 -1.14 -10.80
CA ILE A 155 2.40 -1.50 -9.39
C ILE A 155 2.06 -2.97 -9.17
N ASN A 156 1.01 -3.52 -9.80
CA ASN A 156 0.65 -4.93 -9.68
C ASN A 156 1.58 -5.85 -10.48
N MET A 157 2.17 -5.39 -11.59
CA MET A 157 3.22 -6.12 -12.31
C MET A 157 4.58 -6.05 -11.59
N ALA A 158 4.92 -4.91 -10.99
CA ALA A 158 6.11 -4.76 -10.14
C ALA A 158 5.97 -5.50 -8.80
N ASN A 159 4.78 -5.50 -8.19
CA ASN A 159 4.47 -6.27 -6.97
C ASN A 159 4.28 -7.77 -7.24
N ASN A 160 4.22 -8.21 -8.50
CA ASN A 160 4.21 -9.64 -8.84
C ASN A 160 5.62 -10.22 -8.99
N LYS A 161 6.65 -9.39 -9.03
CA LYS A 161 8.00 -9.86 -8.81
C LYS A 161 8.25 -9.82 -7.31
N LYS A 162 8.20 -10.99 -6.67
CA LYS A 162 8.72 -11.22 -5.31
C LYS A 162 10.23 -10.99 -5.31
N GLU A 163 10.65 -9.75 -5.54
CA GLU A 163 12.04 -9.31 -5.72
C GLU A 163 12.30 -8.14 -4.77
N LEU A 164 13.47 -8.15 -4.14
CA LEU A 164 13.95 -7.08 -3.27
C LEU A 164 14.86 -6.14 -4.06
N SER A 165 14.95 -4.86 -3.67
CA SER A 165 15.99 -3.98 -4.19
C SER A 165 17.38 -4.48 -3.77
N LEU A 166 18.44 -4.11 -4.49
CA LEU A 166 19.81 -4.51 -4.14
C LEU A 166 20.21 -4.05 -2.71
N GLU A 167 19.73 -2.89 -2.29
CA GLU A 167 19.92 -2.37 -0.94
C GLU A 167 19.24 -3.26 0.11
N GLN A 168 17.97 -3.62 -0.12
CA GLN A 168 17.22 -4.53 0.76
C GLN A 168 17.83 -5.93 0.81
N GLN A 169 18.34 -6.44 -0.33
CA GLN A 169 19.03 -7.73 -0.38
C GLN A 169 20.30 -7.69 0.49
N GLY A 170 21.11 -6.62 0.37
CA GLY A 170 22.31 -6.44 1.18
C GLY A 170 22.00 -6.39 2.67
N GLU A 171 21.04 -5.56 3.09
CA GLU A 171 20.63 -5.45 4.50
C GLU A 171 20.12 -6.78 5.08
N LEU A 172 19.33 -7.53 4.29
CA LEU A 172 18.83 -8.84 4.70
C LEU A 172 19.98 -9.85 4.84
N LEU A 173 20.88 -9.93 3.85
CA LEU A 173 22.01 -10.87 3.88
C LEU A 173 22.95 -10.60 5.06
N GLU A 174 23.26 -9.33 5.35
CA GLU A 174 24.02 -8.95 6.54
C GLU A 174 23.33 -9.40 7.84
N THR A 175 22.02 -9.20 7.92
CA THR A 175 21.21 -9.61 9.08
C THR A 175 21.22 -11.13 9.26
N LEU A 176 21.01 -11.88 8.18
CA LEU A 176 21.01 -13.34 8.18
C LEU A 176 22.40 -13.90 8.50
N GLN A 177 23.47 -13.32 7.93
CA GLN A 177 24.84 -13.72 8.21
C GLN A 177 25.18 -13.56 9.69
N ALA A 178 24.94 -12.37 10.24
CA ALA A 178 25.22 -12.11 11.65
C ALA A 178 24.44 -13.05 12.58
N ARG A 179 23.22 -13.44 12.18
CA ARG A 179 22.41 -14.41 12.92
C ARG A 179 22.95 -15.84 12.78
N PHE A 180 23.33 -16.26 11.59
CA PHE A 180 23.92 -17.57 11.32
C PHE A 180 25.17 -17.76 12.19
N GLU A 181 26.14 -16.85 12.08
CA GLU A 181 27.40 -16.91 12.83
C GLU A 181 27.19 -16.91 14.35
N LYS A 182 26.18 -16.17 14.84
CA LYS A 182 25.83 -16.14 16.26
C LYS A 182 25.18 -17.44 16.76
N ASN A 183 24.54 -18.20 15.89
CA ASN A 183 23.77 -19.40 16.25
C ASN A 183 24.32 -20.68 15.61
N MET A 184 25.64 -20.77 15.43
CA MET A 184 26.33 -21.94 14.83
C MET A 184 25.96 -23.28 15.45
N ASN A 185 25.48 -23.29 16.70
CA ASN A 185 24.96 -24.49 17.37
C ASN A 185 23.71 -25.10 16.70
N ARG A 186 23.04 -24.38 15.80
CA ARG A 186 21.88 -24.86 15.03
C ARG A 186 22.26 -25.55 13.72
N HIS A 187 23.46 -25.29 13.21
CA HIS A 187 23.89 -25.68 11.87
C HIS A 187 25.39 -25.96 11.83
N GLU A 188 25.83 -26.85 12.72
CA GLU A 188 27.24 -27.23 12.82
C GLU A 188 27.74 -27.83 11.49
N GLY A 189 28.85 -27.29 10.99
CA GLY A 189 29.46 -27.72 9.74
C GLY A 189 28.87 -27.12 8.46
N LEU A 190 27.86 -26.23 8.55
CA LEU A 190 27.42 -25.43 7.41
C LEU A 190 28.28 -24.18 7.23
N GLU A 191 28.48 -23.76 5.99
CA GLU A 191 29.26 -22.57 5.63
C GLU A 191 28.33 -21.48 5.10
N TRP A 192 28.37 -20.29 5.70
CA TRP A 192 27.54 -19.15 5.29
C TRP A 192 27.69 -18.83 3.80
N ALA A 193 28.91 -18.87 3.25
CA ALA A 193 29.17 -18.58 1.84
C ALA A 193 28.34 -19.45 0.87
N LYS A 194 28.08 -20.72 1.24
CA LYS A 194 27.24 -21.64 0.44
C LYS A 194 25.75 -21.30 0.56
N VAL A 195 25.30 -20.97 1.76
CA VAL A 195 23.93 -20.49 2.02
C VAL A 195 23.68 -19.21 1.24
N GLN A 196 24.55 -18.21 1.37
CA GLN A 196 24.45 -16.93 0.67
C GLN A 196 24.37 -17.12 -0.85
N ALA A 197 25.26 -17.93 -1.44
CA ALA A 197 25.21 -18.21 -2.88
C ALA A 197 23.86 -18.83 -3.30
N LYS A 198 23.29 -19.71 -2.48
CA LYS A 198 21.95 -20.29 -2.73
C LYS A 198 20.84 -19.24 -2.65
N LEU A 199 20.92 -18.33 -1.67
CA LEU A 199 19.96 -17.24 -1.51
C LEU A 199 20.01 -16.26 -2.68
N GLU A 200 21.21 -15.81 -3.08
CA GLU A 200 21.41 -14.88 -4.20
C GLU A 200 20.94 -15.45 -5.54
N ALA A 201 21.00 -16.78 -5.71
CA ALA A 201 20.47 -17.47 -6.89
C ALA A 201 18.93 -17.59 -6.90
N ASN A 202 18.25 -17.34 -5.77
CA ASN A 202 16.81 -17.51 -5.59
C ASN A 202 16.14 -16.24 -5.05
N SER A 203 15.91 -15.25 -5.92
CA SER A 203 15.38 -13.94 -5.54
C SER A 203 13.99 -13.99 -4.87
N ASP A 204 13.14 -14.93 -5.27
CA ASP A 204 11.82 -15.17 -4.66
C ASP A 204 11.93 -15.65 -3.22
N LYS A 205 12.93 -16.49 -2.93
CA LYS A 205 13.23 -16.99 -1.58
C LYS A 205 13.81 -15.91 -0.69
N LEU A 206 14.70 -15.07 -1.23
CA LEU A 206 15.18 -13.88 -0.52
C LEU A 206 14.02 -12.97 -0.12
N TRP A 207 13.07 -12.74 -1.02
CA TRP A 207 11.86 -11.97 -0.71
C TRP A 207 11.03 -12.63 0.40
N SER A 208 10.84 -13.96 0.35
CA SER A 208 10.16 -14.69 1.42
C SER A 208 10.85 -14.55 2.78
N LEU A 209 12.18 -14.65 2.82
CA LEU A 209 12.96 -14.44 4.05
C LEU A 209 12.86 -13.00 4.56
N ASN A 210 12.83 -12.00 3.68
CA ASN A 210 12.60 -10.62 4.05
C ASN A 210 11.23 -10.45 4.73
N GLU A 211 10.18 -11.07 4.20
CA GLU A 211 8.86 -11.01 4.82
C GLU A 211 8.83 -11.72 6.18
N MET A 212 9.53 -12.85 6.32
CA MET A 212 9.71 -13.52 7.61
C MET A 212 10.40 -12.59 8.61
N GLU A 213 11.48 -11.91 8.21
CA GLU A 213 12.21 -10.93 9.02
C GLU A 213 11.33 -9.75 9.43
N ARG A 214 10.69 -9.09 8.45
CA ARG A 214 9.82 -7.91 8.62
C ARG A 214 8.68 -8.15 9.61
N THR A 215 8.19 -9.39 9.69
CA THR A 215 7.10 -9.78 10.59
C THR A 215 7.58 -10.25 11.97
N GLY A 216 8.89 -10.21 12.24
CA GLY A 216 9.51 -10.59 13.52
C GLY A 216 9.79 -12.09 13.64
N GLY A 217 10.04 -12.76 12.52
CA GLY A 217 10.33 -14.18 12.43
C GLY A 217 11.71 -14.59 12.94
N GLU A 218 12.68 -13.70 12.74
CA GLU A 218 14.11 -14.02 12.90
C GLU A 218 14.48 -15.33 12.19
N PRO A 219 14.21 -15.48 10.87
CA PRO A 219 14.51 -16.70 10.13
C PRO A 219 15.99 -17.08 10.22
N ASP A 220 16.27 -18.36 10.39
CA ASP A 220 17.63 -18.90 10.45
C ASP A 220 17.68 -20.31 9.87
N VAL A 221 18.86 -20.74 9.43
CA VAL A 221 19.09 -22.08 8.89
C VAL A 221 19.04 -23.10 10.02
N VAL A 222 18.23 -24.14 9.83
CA VAL A 222 18.03 -25.23 10.80
C VAL A 222 18.36 -26.60 10.26
N ASP A 223 18.44 -26.77 8.94
CA ASP A 223 18.72 -28.05 8.30
C ASP A 223 19.25 -27.86 6.87
N TYR A 224 19.92 -28.88 6.34
CA TYR A 224 20.40 -28.95 4.96
C TYR A 224 20.22 -30.36 4.39
N ASP A 225 19.35 -30.47 3.37
CA ASP A 225 19.11 -31.70 2.63
C ASP A 225 20.16 -31.85 1.52
N LYS A 226 21.15 -32.71 1.74
CA LYS A 226 22.25 -32.95 0.79
C LYS A 226 21.81 -33.60 -0.52
N GLU A 227 20.71 -34.36 -0.52
CA GLU A 227 20.25 -35.04 -1.74
C GLU A 227 19.57 -34.06 -2.69
N LYS A 228 18.84 -33.09 -2.13
CA LYS A 228 18.14 -32.04 -2.89
C LYS A 228 18.94 -30.75 -3.04
N ASP A 229 20.05 -30.64 -2.32
CA ASP A 229 20.80 -29.41 -2.17
C ASP A 229 19.88 -28.25 -1.73
N GLU A 230 19.10 -28.46 -0.66
CA GLU A 230 18.14 -27.48 -0.14
C GLU A 230 18.46 -27.10 1.31
N TYR A 231 18.52 -25.80 1.60
CA TYR A 231 18.56 -25.31 2.98
C TYR A 231 17.15 -25.10 3.51
N THR A 232 16.90 -25.51 4.76
CA THR A 232 15.63 -25.23 5.44
C THR A 232 15.82 -24.11 6.45
N PHE A 233 14.95 -23.11 6.35
CA PHE A 233 14.84 -21.98 7.28
C PHE A 233 13.55 -22.09 8.09
N TYR A 234 13.63 -21.86 9.40
CA TYR A 234 12.47 -21.65 10.27
C TYR A 234 12.51 -20.27 10.93
N ASP A 235 11.36 -19.79 11.40
CA ASP A 235 11.31 -18.68 12.35
C ASP A 235 11.91 -19.10 13.71
N CYS A 236 13.03 -18.48 14.08
CA CYS A 236 13.77 -18.79 15.32
C CYS A 236 13.57 -17.75 16.44
N SER A 237 12.67 -16.78 16.25
CA SER A 237 12.30 -15.80 17.26
C SER A 237 11.78 -16.47 18.54
N ALA A 238 12.02 -15.88 19.72
CA ALA A 238 11.73 -16.53 21.00
C ALA A 238 10.24 -16.84 21.23
N GLU A 239 9.35 -16.04 20.65
CA GLU A 239 7.89 -16.17 20.74
C GLU A 239 7.32 -16.04 19.33
N SER A 240 6.14 -16.60 19.09
CA SER A 240 5.45 -16.54 17.79
C SER A 240 5.55 -15.13 17.19
N PRO A 241 5.90 -14.94 15.91
CA PRO A 241 6.24 -13.63 15.35
C PRO A 241 5.13 -12.59 15.57
N LYS A 242 5.47 -11.44 16.18
CA LYS A 242 4.47 -10.45 16.64
C LYS A 242 3.60 -9.91 15.50
N GLY A 243 4.16 -9.76 14.31
CA GLY A 243 3.45 -9.31 13.11
C GLY A 243 2.49 -10.35 12.52
N ARG A 244 2.45 -11.57 13.08
CA ARG A 244 1.66 -12.72 12.60
C ARG A 244 0.74 -13.30 13.67
N ARG A 245 0.46 -12.54 14.74
CA ARG A 245 -0.46 -12.94 15.82
C ARG A 245 -1.88 -12.44 15.61
N SER A 246 -2.81 -12.95 16.41
CA SER A 246 -4.23 -12.56 16.39
C SER A 246 -4.96 -12.93 15.10
N VAL A 247 -4.54 -14.03 14.46
CA VAL A 247 -5.13 -14.54 13.23
C VAL A 247 -5.81 -15.87 13.46
N CYS A 248 -6.90 -16.10 12.73
CA CYS A 248 -7.54 -17.41 12.64
C CYS A 248 -6.74 -18.32 11.70
N TYR A 249 -7.12 -19.59 11.58
CA TYR A 249 -6.32 -20.56 10.86
C TYR A 249 -6.29 -20.30 9.34
N ASP A 250 -7.44 -20.23 8.67
CA ASP A 250 -7.53 -20.06 7.21
C ASP A 250 -8.67 -19.14 6.74
N ARG A 251 -8.77 -18.93 5.42
CA ARG A 251 -9.76 -18.06 4.77
C ARG A 251 -11.20 -18.48 5.04
N GLU A 252 -11.51 -19.76 4.99
CA GLU A 252 -12.87 -20.24 5.27
C GLU A 252 -13.27 -19.92 6.72
N ALA A 253 -12.36 -20.15 7.66
CA ALA A 253 -12.56 -19.82 9.06
C ALA A 253 -12.71 -18.31 9.31
N LEU A 254 -11.97 -17.48 8.56
CA LEU A 254 -12.09 -16.03 8.58
C LEU A 254 -13.48 -15.58 8.12
N GLU A 255 -13.97 -16.12 7.01
CA GLU A 255 -15.26 -15.71 6.43
C GLU A 255 -16.46 -16.22 7.25
N ALA A 256 -16.33 -17.36 7.92
CA ALA A 256 -17.36 -17.90 8.80
C ALA A 256 -17.67 -16.99 10.01
N ARG A 257 -16.74 -16.11 10.41
CA ARG A 257 -16.95 -15.22 11.57
C ARG A 257 -17.88 -14.06 11.24
N LYS A 258 -18.90 -13.83 12.05
CA LYS A 258 -19.82 -12.68 11.90
C LYS A 258 -19.41 -11.45 12.72
N LYS A 259 -18.67 -11.64 13.81
CA LYS A 259 -18.26 -10.60 14.75
C LYS A 259 -16.79 -10.78 15.14
N HIS A 260 -16.10 -9.67 15.32
CA HIS A 260 -14.66 -9.63 15.63
C HIS A 260 -13.89 -10.52 14.64
N LYS A 261 -13.95 -10.16 13.35
CA LYS A 261 -13.11 -10.81 12.33
C LYS A 261 -11.66 -10.34 12.55
N PRO A 262 -10.67 -11.24 12.64
CA PRO A 262 -9.27 -10.82 12.60
C PRO A 262 -8.95 -10.25 11.21
N ASP A 263 -7.86 -9.50 11.10
CA ASP A 263 -7.49 -8.84 9.83
C ASP A 263 -7.12 -9.85 8.73
N ASN A 264 -6.59 -11.02 9.11
CA ASN A 264 -6.17 -12.07 8.17
C ASN A 264 -6.21 -13.48 8.79
N SER A 265 -5.81 -14.49 8.02
CA SER A 265 -5.63 -15.89 8.43
C SER A 265 -4.17 -16.34 8.34
N ALA A 266 -3.78 -17.35 9.12
CA ALA A 266 -2.42 -17.86 9.15
C ALA A 266 -1.99 -18.47 7.80
N ILE A 267 -2.88 -19.27 7.18
CA ILE A 267 -2.62 -19.90 5.87
C ILE A 267 -2.46 -18.86 4.76
N ASP A 268 -3.32 -17.83 4.72
CA ASP A 268 -3.23 -16.79 3.69
C ASP A 268 -1.94 -15.99 3.85
N MET A 269 -1.61 -15.56 5.07
CA MET A 269 -0.35 -14.85 5.33
C MET A 269 0.87 -15.68 4.93
N ALA A 270 0.90 -16.97 5.26
CA ALA A 270 1.99 -17.84 4.86
C ALA A 270 2.08 -18.00 3.34
N THR A 271 0.94 -18.15 2.66
CA THR A 271 0.86 -18.27 1.20
C THR A 271 1.35 -17.00 0.51
N ASP A 272 0.90 -15.82 0.97
CA ASP A 272 1.34 -14.52 0.46
C ASP A 272 2.87 -14.40 0.58
N MET A 273 3.41 -14.75 1.74
CA MET A 273 4.85 -14.76 2.02
C MET A 273 5.62 -15.85 1.27
N GLY A 274 4.97 -16.84 0.64
CA GLY A 274 5.64 -17.96 -0.03
C GLY A 274 6.27 -18.99 0.92
N ILE A 275 5.77 -19.08 2.15
CA ILE A 275 6.26 -19.99 3.20
C ILE A 275 5.17 -20.99 3.60
N LYS A 276 5.55 -22.05 4.31
CA LYS A 276 4.60 -23.01 4.90
C LYS A 276 4.56 -22.86 6.42
N LEU A 277 3.41 -23.09 7.05
CA LEU A 277 3.39 -23.28 8.51
C LEU A 277 4.27 -24.47 8.89
N LEU A 278 4.87 -24.45 10.08
CA LEU A 278 5.54 -25.64 10.62
C LEU A 278 4.53 -26.78 10.80
N THR A 279 4.96 -28.01 10.56
CA THR A 279 4.26 -29.20 11.09
C THR A 279 4.50 -29.34 12.59
N GLU A 280 3.78 -30.24 13.24
CA GLU A 280 4.04 -30.57 14.64
C GLU A 280 5.47 -31.09 14.84
N GLU A 281 5.95 -31.96 13.96
CA GLU A 281 7.29 -32.54 14.02
C GLU A 281 8.36 -31.46 13.88
N GLN A 282 8.17 -30.53 12.94
CA GLN A 282 9.08 -29.40 12.73
C GLN A 282 9.08 -28.46 13.95
N TYR A 283 7.92 -28.23 14.56
CA TYR A 283 7.80 -27.45 15.78
C TYR A 283 8.53 -28.11 16.95
N ARG A 284 8.42 -29.44 17.10
CA ARG A 284 9.14 -30.22 18.12
C ARG A 284 10.65 -30.15 17.90
N ALA A 285 11.11 -30.34 16.66
CA ALA A 285 12.53 -30.20 16.31
C ALA A 285 13.06 -28.78 16.61
N LEU A 286 12.27 -27.73 16.36
CA LEU A 286 12.64 -26.36 16.73
C LEU A 286 12.89 -26.19 18.24
N GLN A 287 12.09 -26.84 19.07
CA GLN A 287 12.19 -26.78 20.53
C GLN A 287 13.45 -27.47 21.09
N GLU A 288 13.97 -28.48 20.38
CA GLU A 288 15.23 -29.14 20.73
C GLU A 288 16.43 -28.22 20.55
N MET A 289 16.37 -27.31 19.57
CA MET A 289 17.43 -26.33 19.33
C MET A 289 17.37 -25.14 20.29
N LYS A 290 16.15 -24.68 20.63
CA LYS A 290 15.92 -23.54 21.52
C LYS A 290 14.48 -23.56 22.01
N SER A 291 14.29 -23.33 23.32
CA SER A 291 12.94 -23.13 23.84
C SER A 291 12.27 -21.90 23.21
N VAL A 292 11.11 -22.12 22.59
CA VAL A 292 10.29 -21.07 21.96
C VAL A 292 8.84 -21.13 22.46
N ASP A 293 8.10 -20.05 22.24
CA ASP A 293 6.67 -19.91 22.58
C ASP A 293 6.35 -20.17 24.06
N LEU A 294 7.19 -19.66 24.96
CA LEU A 294 7.01 -19.78 26.41
C LEU A 294 5.83 -18.95 26.93
N LYS A 295 5.38 -17.96 26.17
CA LYS A 295 4.28 -17.05 26.51
C LYS A 295 3.21 -16.99 25.42
N THR A 296 3.47 -17.59 24.28
CA THR A 296 2.58 -17.58 23.12
C THR A 296 2.26 -19.01 22.67
N SER A 297 1.54 -19.12 21.56
CA SER A 297 1.24 -20.38 20.88
C SER A 297 1.29 -20.15 19.37
N SER A 298 1.54 -21.21 18.60
CA SER A 298 1.67 -21.14 17.14
C SER A 298 0.74 -22.14 16.47
N TRP A 299 -0.06 -21.69 15.51
CA TRP A 299 -0.71 -22.59 14.56
C TRP A 299 0.34 -23.45 13.86
N VAL A 300 0.03 -24.72 13.70
CA VAL A 300 0.82 -25.68 12.92
C VAL A 300 -0.06 -26.25 11.81
N GLN A 301 0.55 -26.92 10.84
CA GLN A 301 -0.20 -27.57 9.77
C GLN A 301 -1.24 -28.52 10.35
N THR A 302 -2.50 -28.30 9.98
CA THR A 302 -3.62 -29.12 10.39
C THR A 302 -3.93 -30.14 9.30
N PRO A 303 -3.95 -31.45 9.61
CA PRO A 303 -4.44 -32.49 8.72
C PRO A 303 -5.85 -32.21 8.17
N SER A 304 -6.10 -32.62 6.93
CA SER A 304 -7.37 -32.31 6.25
C SER A 304 -8.58 -32.93 6.94
N ASP A 305 -8.45 -34.14 7.48
CA ASP A 305 -9.51 -34.85 8.22
C ASP A 305 -9.95 -34.12 9.50
N ILE A 306 -9.02 -33.49 10.22
CA ILE A 306 -9.32 -32.61 11.36
C ILE A 306 -9.94 -31.30 10.87
N ARG A 307 -9.41 -30.73 9.78
CA ARG A 307 -9.88 -29.45 9.27
C ARG A 307 -11.29 -29.53 8.68
N GLU A 308 -11.65 -30.61 8.03
CA GLU A 308 -12.99 -30.90 7.50
C GLU A 308 -14.05 -30.96 8.62
N GLN A 309 -13.64 -31.31 9.83
CA GLN A 309 -14.49 -31.27 11.03
C GLN A 309 -14.52 -29.89 11.71
N GLY A 310 -13.87 -28.88 11.12
CA GLY A 310 -13.81 -27.50 11.61
C GLY A 310 -12.69 -27.22 12.62
N GLY A 311 -11.81 -28.19 12.88
CA GLY A 311 -10.69 -28.07 13.80
C GLY A 311 -9.44 -27.44 13.18
N ALA A 312 -8.55 -26.92 14.02
CA ALA A 312 -7.20 -26.50 13.68
C ALA A 312 -6.24 -26.77 14.84
N LEU A 313 -5.02 -27.20 14.51
CA LEU A 313 -3.97 -27.59 15.45
C LEU A 313 -2.99 -26.46 15.76
N PHE A 314 -2.58 -26.35 17.02
CA PHE A 314 -1.56 -25.41 17.45
C PHE A 314 -0.69 -26.00 18.56
N CYS A 315 0.53 -25.50 18.68
CA CYS A 315 1.47 -25.90 19.72
C CYS A 315 1.82 -24.73 20.65
N ASP A 316 2.19 -25.08 21.89
CA ASP A 316 2.94 -24.21 22.80
C ASP A 316 3.97 -25.02 23.61
N TYR A 317 4.76 -24.33 24.43
CA TYR A 317 5.72 -24.96 25.33
C TYR A 317 5.50 -24.55 26.78
N ARG A 318 5.10 -25.52 27.61
CA ARG A 318 4.83 -25.31 29.03
C ARG A 318 5.48 -26.42 29.83
N TYR A 319 5.96 -26.10 31.02
CA TYR A 319 6.52 -27.08 31.96
C TYR A 319 7.64 -27.96 31.38
N GLY A 320 8.41 -27.47 30.40
CA GLY A 320 9.46 -28.25 29.76
C GLY A 320 8.98 -29.21 28.65
N HIS A 321 7.73 -29.08 28.21
CA HIS A 321 7.12 -29.98 27.23
C HIS A 321 6.38 -29.21 26.12
N VAL A 322 6.44 -29.77 24.91
CA VAL A 322 5.60 -29.34 23.78
C VAL A 322 4.23 -29.98 23.92
N PHE A 323 3.21 -29.14 23.94
CA PHE A 323 1.82 -29.57 23.89
C PHE A 323 1.22 -29.28 22.52
N LEU A 324 0.55 -30.28 21.96
CA LEU A 324 -0.32 -30.13 20.79
C LEU A 324 -1.76 -30.01 21.28
N TYR A 325 -2.46 -29.01 20.78
CA TYR A 325 -3.87 -28.78 21.09
C TYR A 325 -4.67 -28.58 19.81
N HIS A 326 -5.98 -28.59 19.96
CA HIS A 326 -6.91 -28.19 18.90
C HIS A 326 -7.81 -27.05 19.37
N ASN A 327 -8.30 -26.28 18.41
CA ASN A 327 -9.38 -25.31 18.56
C ASN A 327 -10.24 -25.35 17.30
N GLY A 328 -11.38 -24.65 17.32
CA GLY A 328 -12.04 -24.34 16.05
C GLY A 328 -11.13 -23.47 15.18
N ALA A 329 -11.11 -23.71 13.86
CA ALA A 329 -10.26 -22.98 12.92
C ALA A 329 -10.48 -21.45 12.95
N SER A 330 -11.68 -21.01 13.36
CA SER A 330 -12.05 -19.59 13.47
C SER A 330 -11.66 -18.92 14.78
N SER A 331 -11.12 -19.68 15.74
CA SER A 331 -10.58 -19.14 16.98
C SER A 331 -9.33 -18.32 16.69
N TYR A 332 -9.11 -17.24 17.43
CA TYR A 332 -7.85 -16.49 17.40
C TYR A 332 -7.65 -15.79 18.75
N TYR A 333 -6.39 -15.60 19.12
CA TYR A 333 -6.00 -15.03 20.40
C TYR A 333 -4.84 -14.07 20.21
N ALA A 334 -4.76 -13.03 21.06
CA ALA A 334 -3.69 -12.04 20.99
C ALA A 334 -2.28 -12.66 21.07
N ALA A 335 -2.16 -13.77 21.81
CA ALA A 335 -0.91 -14.51 22.00
C ALA A 335 -0.77 -15.73 21.07
N ARG A 336 -1.60 -15.86 20.02
CA ARG A 336 -1.48 -16.93 19.02
C ARG A 336 -1.09 -16.37 17.67
N GLY A 337 -0.01 -16.89 17.10
CA GLY A 337 0.41 -16.61 15.74
C GLY A 337 0.71 -17.90 14.99
N PHE A 338 1.72 -17.88 14.12
CA PHE A 338 2.25 -19.06 13.46
C PHE A 338 3.73 -18.88 13.15
N ARG A 339 4.45 -20.00 13.07
CA ARG A 339 5.84 -20.05 12.61
C ARG A 339 5.87 -20.63 11.20
N GLY A 340 6.77 -20.12 10.38
CA GLY A 340 6.96 -20.45 8.99
C GLY A 340 8.20 -21.29 8.76
N SER A 341 8.16 -22.05 7.67
CA SER A 341 9.27 -22.77 7.07
C SER A 341 9.43 -22.36 5.62
N LEU A 342 10.68 -22.26 5.19
CA LEU A 342 11.05 -22.01 3.80
C LEU A 342 12.20 -22.95 3.42
N ARG A 343 12.13 -23.52 2.22
CA ARG A 343 13.25 -24.23 1.60
C ARG A 343 13.82 -23.41 0.47
N VAL A 344 15.14 -23.36 0.38
CA VAL A 344 15.92 -22.57 -0.59
C VAL A 344 16.96 -23.41 -1.30
#